data_AF-X1LNM3-F1
#
_entry.id   AF-X1LNM3-F1
#
_cell.length_a   1.000
_cell.length_b   1.000
_cell.length_c   1.000
_cell.angle_alpha   90.00
_cell.angle_beta   90.00
_cell.angle_gamma   90.00
#
_symmetry.space_group_name_H-M   'P 1'
#
loop_
_entity.id
_entity.type
_entity.pdbx_description
1 polymer ?
#
loop_
_entity_poly.entity_id
_entity_poly.type
_entity_poly.pdbx_seq_one_letter_code
_entity_poly.pdbx_strand_id
1 'polypeptide(L)'
;MQSLVGDLYELMKWSDISWFEWCTNLAVMASKLPKVCKNIIRLHRYEAYKQWPQQVNWANIDILITVGNSFIKDTLINKVP
;
A
#
# COMPACT_ATOMS: atom_id res chain seq x y z
N MET A 1 -8.35 16.24 8.34
CA MET A 1 -7.47 15.05 8.44
C MET A 1 -8.19 13.89 9.12
N GLN A 2 -8.93 14.11 10.21
CA GLN A 2 -9.75 13.08 10.88
C GLN A 2 -10.89 12.52 10.00
N SER A 3 -11.54 13.36 9.16
CA SER A 3 -12.59 12.90 8.25
C SER A 3 -12.09 11.93 7.18
N LEU A 4 -11.00 12.27 6.48
CA LEU A 4 -10.44 11.43 5.40
C LEU A 4 -10.09 10.01 5.87
N VAL A 5 -9.49 9.87 7.06
CA VAL A 5 -9.13 8.55 7.60
C VAL A 5 -10.37 7.76 7.98
N GLY A 6 -11.39 8.42 8.54
CA GLY A 6 -12.69 7.81 8.80
C GLY A 6 -13.38 7.32 7.53
N ASP A 7 -13.48 8.19 6.53
CA ASP A 7 -14.11 7.89 5.24
C ASP A 7 -13.39 6.73 4.53
N LEU A 8 -12.06 6.74 4.53
CA LEU A 8 -11.24 5.65 3.98
C LEU A 8 -11.54 4.33 4.71
N TYR A 9 -11.61 4.34 6.04
CA TYR A 9 -11.87 3.14 6.82
C TYR A 9 -13.28 2.59 6.58
N GLU A 10 -14.29 3.45 6.45
CA GLU A 10 -15.64 3.02 6.10
C GLU A 10 -15.70 2.38 4.71
N LEU A 11 -15.02 2.98 3.72
CA LEU A 11 -14.90 2.39 2.37
C LEU A 11 -14.19 1.05 2.39
N MET A 12 -13.12 0.92 3.18
CA MET A 12 -12.41 -0.35 3.34
C MET A 12 -13.29 -1.42 3.98
N LYS A 13 -14.08 -1.08 5.01
CA LYS A 13 -15.02 -2.02 5.66
C LYS A 13 -16.14 -2.46 4.73
N TRP A 14 -16.58 -1.58 3.83
CA TRP A 14 -17.64 -1.88 2.87
C TRP A 14 -17.16 -2.79 1.72
N SER A 15 -15.85 -2.82 1.46
CA SER A 15 -15.28 -3.50 0.30
C SER A 15 -14.75 -4.89 0.64
N ASP A 16 -14.87 -5.86 -0.28
CA ASP A 16 -14.15 -7.13 -0.17
C ASP A 16 -12.64 -6.96 -0.39
N ILE A 17 -12.28 -6.03 -1.28
CA ILE A 17 -10.90 -5.73 -1.70
C ILE A 17 -10.72 -4.21 -1.83
N SER A 18 -9.67 -3.70 -1.19
CA SER A 18 -9.18 -2.33 -1.41
C SER A 18 -7.97 -2.34 -2.33
N TRP A 19 -8.12 -1.73 -3.50
CA TRP A 19 -7.05 -1.56 -4.49
C TRP A 19 -6.44 -0.16 -4.42
N PHE A 20 -5.15 -0.10 -4.10
CA PHE A 20 -4.37 1.13 -4.08
C PHE A 20 -3.48 1.18 -5.33
N GLU A 21 -3.87 2.00 -6.29
CA GLU A 21 -3.19 2.11 -7.60
C GLU A 21 -1.74 2.64 -7.51
N TRP A 22 -1.43 3.34 -6.43
CA TRP A 22 -0.13 3.97 -6.17
C TRP A 22 0.28 3.72 -4.71
N CYS A 23 1.56 3.44 -4.50
CA CYS A 23 2.17 3.34 -3.17
C CYS A 23 2.48 4.73 -2.60
N THR A 24 1.44 5.52 -2.31
CA THR A 24 1.53 6.89 -1.78
C THR A 24 0.84 7.01 -0.42
N ASN A 25 0.46 8.24 -0.03
CA ASN A 25 -0.14 8.58 1.25
C ASN A 25 -1.40 7.74 1.57
N LEU A 26 -2.27 7.44 0.60
CA LEU A 26 -3.47 6.62 0.84
C LEU A 26 -3.13 5.17 1.20
N ALA A 27 -2.20 4.55 0.47
CA ALA A 27 -1.72 3.21 0.76
C ALA A 27 -1.05 3.15 2.15
N VAL A 28 -0.25 4.15 2.50
CA VAL A 28 0.39 4.27 3.82
C VAL A 28 -0.67 4.42 4.92
N MET A 29 -1.65 5.31 4.75
CA MET A 29 -2.73 5.50 5.72
C MET A 29 -3.53 4.21 5.91
N ALA A 30 -3.99 3.60 4.82
CA ALA A 30 -4.76 2.35 4.86
C ALA A 30 -3.99 1.21 5.52
N SER A 31 -2.68 1.06 5.22
CA SER A 31 -1.85 0.00 5.80
C SER A 31 -1.76 0.07 7.33
N LYS A 32 -1.94 1.26 7.92
CA LYS A 32 -1.87 1.49 9.37
C LYS A 32 -3.21 1.34 10.08
N LEU A 33 -4.31 1.18 9.35
CA LEU A 33 -5.64 0.91 9.90
C LEU A 33 -5.81 -0.58 10.22
N PRO A 34 -6.77 -0.95 11.08
CA PRO A 34 -7.15 -2.35 11.27
C PRO A 34 -7.50 -3.02 9.94
N LYS A 35 -7.02 -4.24 9.75
CA LYS A 35 -7.30 -5.00 8.52
C LYS A 35 -8.74 -5.49 8.54
N VAL A 36 -9.56 -4.95 7.64
CA VAL A 36 -10.99 -5.24 7.52
C VAL A 36 -11.37 -5.88 6.18
N CYS A 37 -10.47 -5.82 5.20
CA CYS A 37 -10.62 -6.43 3.88
C CYS A 37 -9.25 -6.78 3.30
N LYS A 38 -9.24 -7.34 2.09
CA LYS A 38 -7.99 -7.64 1.37
C LYS A 38 -7.40 -6.35 0.79
N ASN A 39 -6.12 -6.08 1.07
CA ASN A 39 -5.43 -4.88 0.60
C ASN A 39 -4.43 -5.20 -0.50
N ILE A 40 -4.56 -4.54 -1.65
CA ILE A 40 -3.65 -4.69 -2.79
C ILE A 40 -3.01 -3.34 -3.10
N ILE A 41 -1.69 -3.30 -3.20
CA ILE A 41 -0.96 -2.12 -3.67
C ILE A 41 -0.36 -2.42 -5.04
N ARG A 42 -0.60 -1.54 -6.01
CA ARG A 42 0.17 -1.47 -7.24
C ARG A 42 1.26 -0.40 -7.07
N LEU A 43 2.51 -0.78 -7.28
CA LEU A 43 3.68 0.06 -7.11
C LEU A 43 4.33 0.31 -8.46
N HIS A 44 4.40 1.59 -8.85
CA HIS A 44 5.15 2.03 -10.02
C HIS A 44 6.64 2.17 -9.70
N ARG A 45 7.49 1.91 -10.71
CA ARG A 45 8.96 2.03 -10.62
C ARG A 45 9.45 3.28 -9.87
N TYR A 46 8.85 4.44 -10.10
CA TYR A 46 9.28 5.69 -9.47
C TYR A 46 9.01 5.76 -7.96
N GLU A 47 8.02 5.04 -7.47
CA GLU A 47 7.63 5.04 -6.05
C GLU A 47 8.55 4.17 -5.20
N ALA A 48 9.18 3.15 -5.79
CA ALA A 48 10.19 2.30 -5.13
C ALA A 48 11.39 3.10 -4.59
N TYR A 49 11.65 4.27 -5.17
CA TYR A 49 12.75 5.15 -4.77
C TYR A 49 12.33 6.27 -3.83
N LYS A 50 11.04 6.40 -3.54
CA LYS A 50 10.51 7.41 -2.61
C LYS A 50 10.45 6.86 -1.18
N GLN A 51 10.10 7.74 -0.25
CA GLN A 51 9.93 7.42 1.17
C GLN A 51 8.71 6.54 1.49
N TRP A 52 7.74 6.43 0.57
CA TRP A 52 6.45 5.80 0.86
C TRP A 52 6.52 4.30 1.15
N PRO A 53 7.26 3.46 0.40
CA PRO A 53 7.34 2.03 0.68
C PRO A 53 7.86 1.72 2.10
N GLN A 54 8.73 2.56 2.66
CA GLN A 54 9.25 2.40 4.02
C GLN A 54 8.24 2.76 5.11
N GLN A 55 7.17 3.47 4.75
CA GLN A 55 6.12 3.89 5.69
C GLN A 55 4.90 2.97 5.64
N VAL A 56 4.81 2.08 4.65
CA VAL A 56 3.75 1.08 4.53
C VAL A 56 3.95 0.00 5.59
N ASN A 57 2.88 -0.31 6.31
CA ASN A 57 2.84 -1.51 7.16
C ASN A 57 2.52 -2.73 6.28
N TRP A 58 3.55 -3.39 5.77
CA TRP A 58 3.43 -4.50 4.82
C TRP A 58 2.71 -5.73 5.39
N ALA A 59 2.67 -5.90 6.71
CA ALA A 59 1.87 -6.97 7.34
C ALA A 59 0.37 -6.84 7.05
N ASN A 60 -0.10 -5.64 6.74
CA ASN A 60 -1.50 -5.36 6.38
C ASN A 60 -1.75 -5.34 4.87
N ILE A 61 -0.76 -5.67 4.03
CA ILE A 61 -0.88 -5.73 2.57
C ILE A 61 -0.83 -7.18 2.12
N ASP A 62 -1.86 -7.63 1.41
CA ASP A 62 -1.97 -9.02 0.95
C ASP A 62 -1.20 -9.26 -0.35
N ILE A 63 -1.23 -8.27 -1.25
CA ILE A 63 -0.60 -8.39 -2.58
C ILE A 63 0.08 -7.07 -2.93
N LEU A 64 1.36 -7.17 -3.29
CA LEU A 64 2.11 -6.10 -3.94
C LEU A 64 2.31 -6.43 -5.42
N ILE A 65 1.76 -5.59 -6.29
CA ILE A 65 1.95 -5.68 -7.74
C ILE A 65 2.98 -4.64 -8.15
N THR A 66 4.15 -5.08 -8.60
CA THR A 66 5.21 -4.17 -9.06
C THR A 66 5.15 -4.02 -10.57
N VAL A 67 5.19 -2.77 -11.06
CA VAL A 67 5.28 -2.51 -12.50
C VAL A 67 6.68 -2.02 -12.85
N GLY A 68 7.49 -2.93 -13.40
CA GLY A 68 8.86 -2.70 -13.83
C GLY A 68 9.60 -4.00 -14.18
N ASN A 69 10.90 -3.91 -14.44
CA ASN A 69 11.73 -5.08 -14.77
C ASN A 69 12.17 -5.78 -13.48
N SER A 70 12.72 -7.00 -13.60
CA SER A 70 13.19 -7.84 -12.48
C SER A 70 14.02 -7.09 -11.41
N PHE A 71 14.81 -6.10 -11.81
CA PHE A 71 15.59 -5.23 -10.92
C PHE A 71 14.78 -4.52 -9.81
N ILE A 72 13.49 -4.24 -10.06
CA ILE A 72 12.60 -3.60 -9.08
C ILE A 72 12.28 -4.54 -7.93
N LYS A 73 12.10 -5.84 -8.23
CA LYS A 73 11.82 -6.86 -7.22
C LYS A 73 12.99 -6.96 -6.23
N ASP A 74 14.22 -7.00 -6.73
CA ASP A 74 15.42 -7.12 -5.90
C ASP A 74 15.66 -5.85 -5.04
N THR A 75 15.39 -4.68 -5.59
CA THR A 75 15.49 -3.40 -4.84
C THR A 75 14.43 -3.29 -3.74
N LEU A 76 13.22 -3.82 -3.98
CA LEU A 76 12.14 -3.81 -2.99
C LEU A 76 12.40 -4.80 -1.86
N ILE A 77 12.89 -6.01 -2.16
CA ILE A 77 13.22 -7.01 -1.12
C ILE A 77 14.23 -6.43 -0.12
N ASN A 78 15.18 -5.62 -0.56
CA ASN A 78 16.16 -4.99 0.32
C ASN A 78 15.62 -3.80 1.15
N LYS A 79 14.40 -3.32 0.87
CA LYS A 79 13.80 -2.13 1.51
C LYS A 79 12.51 -2.41 2.28
N VAL A 80 12.00 -3.63 2.17
CA VAL A 80 10.85 -4.13 2.93
C VAL A 80 11.43 -4.97 4.07
N PRO A 81 11.05 -4.71 5.34
CA PRO A 81 11.55 -5.48 6.50
C PRO A 81 11.14 -6.95 6.46
#